data_AF-A0A7D7VK37-F1
#
_entry.id   AF-A0A7D7VK37-F1
#
_cell.length_a   1.000
_cell.length_b   1.000
_cell.length_c   1.000
_cell.angle_alpha   90.00
_cell.angle_beta   90.00
_cell.angle_gamma   90.00
#
_symmetry.space_group_name_H-M   'P 1'
#
loop_
_entity.id
_entity.type
_entity.pdbx_description
1 polymer ?
#
loop_
_entity_poly.entity_id
_entity_poly.type
_entity_poly.pdbx_seq_one_letter_code
_entity_poly.pdbx_strand_id
1 'polypeptide(L)'
;MADREGVACTSKKNLDRCSQLITHLHDNARFVLQRLDVKELGHAQEIKIQNGGLLGLQGQLNSKTQDRVKNIDSVISDAEKIFQSIENFPYSKIMQVISAYRIRPKRVRGKKE
;
A
#
# COMPACT_ATOMS: atom_id res chain seq x y z
N MET A 1 -2.19 18.14 14.36
CA MET A 1 -2.47 16.72 14.68
C MET A 1 -3.57 16.26 13.74
N ALA A 2 -3.24 16.08 12.46
CA ALA A 2 -4.23 15.87 11.41
C ALA A 2 -3.99 14.47 10.84
N ASP A 3 -4.97 13.61 11.09
CA ASP A 3 -5.28 12.43 10.29
C ASP A 3 -4.08 11.55 9.90
N ARG A 4 -3.46 10.91 10.91
CA ARG A 4 -2.67 9.70 10.68
C ARG A 4 -3.63 8.51 10.49
N GLU A 5 -4.51 8.58 9.49
CA GLU A 5 -5.14 7.39 8.90
C GLU A 5 -4.16 6.69 7.93
N GLY A 6 -2.88 6.69 8.28
CA GLY A 6 -1.91 5.78 7.69
C GLY A 6 -2.21 4.41 8.26
N VAL A 7 -2.94 3.59 7.48
CA VAL A 7 -3.10 2.14 7.65
C VAL A 7 -2.95 1.71 9.11
N ALA A 8 -3.99 1.97 9.89
CA ALA A 8 -3.98 1.61 11.29
C ALA A 8 -4.07 0.08 11.36
N CYS A 9 -2.93 -0.58 11.37
CA CYS A 9 -2.80 -1.95 11.85
C CYS A 9 -3.07 -1.94 13.36
N THR A 10 -4.35 -1.81 13.71
CA THR A 10 -4.87 -1.65 15.08
C THR A 10 -4.86 -2.96 15.87
N SER A 11 -4.65 -4.09 15.20
CA SER A 11 -4.65 -5.41 15.84
C SER A 11 -3.23 -5.78 16.27
N LYS A 12 -2.99 -5.89 17.59
CA LYS A 12 -1.66 -6.20 18.18
C LYS A 12 -1.00 -7.47 17.59
N LYS A 13 -1.80 -8.48 17.23
CA LYS A 13 -1.30 -9.72 16.60
C LYS A 13 -0.80 -9.53 15.17
N ASN A 14 -1.28 -8.49 14.49
CA ASN A 14 -0.88 -8.16 13.12
C ASN A 14 0.11 -7.01 13.04
N LEU A 15 0.43 -6.38 14.17
CA LEU A 15 1.35 -5.25 14.18
C LEU A 15 2.75 -5.67 13.72
N ASP A 16 3.19 -6.86 14.09
CA ASP A 16 4.45 -7.46 13.64
C ASP A 16 4.45 -7.70 12.13
N ARG A 17 3.50 -8.48 11.62
CA ARG A 17 3.33 -8.74 10.17
C ARG A 17 3.20 -7.45 9.35
N CYS A 18 2.43 -6.50 9.85
CA CYS A 18 2.20 -5.23 9.18
C CYS A 18 3.46 -4.36 9.18
N SER A 19 4.23 -4.36 10.27
CA SER A 19 5.52 -3.68 10.34
C SER A 19 6.54 -4.31 9.38
N GLN A 20 6.60 -5.64 9.31
CA GLN A 20 7.42 -6.36 8.33
C GLN A 20 7.01 -5.99 6.89
N LEU A 21 5.72 -6.06 6.57
CA LEU A 21 5.20 -5.70 5.25
C LEU A 21 5.56 -4.25 4.87
N ILE A 22 5.32 -3.29 5.77
CA ILE A 22 5.65 -1.87 5.54
C ILE A 22 7.16 -1.68 5.32
N THR A 23 8.00 -2.39 6.07
CA THR A 23 9.46 -2.34 5.92
C THR A 23 9.88 -2.82 4.52
N HIS A 24 9.38 -3.98 4.08
CA HIS A 24 9.65 -4.47 2.72
C HIS A 24 9.09 -3.56 1.64
N LEU A 25 7.89 -3.00 1.84
CA LEU A 25 7.31 -2.03 0.91
C LEU A 25 8.17 -0.77 0.81
N HIS A 26 8.68 -0.25 1.93
CA HIS A 26 9.59 0.90 1.94
C HIS A 26 10.89 0.60 1.20
N ASP A 27 11.50 -0.56 1.46
CA ASP A 27 12.75 -0.97 0.82
C ASP A 27 12.60 -1.08 -0.71
N ASN A 28 11.54 -1.74 -1.16
CA ASN A 28 11.22 -1.87 -2.59
C ASN A 28 10.76 -0.53 -3.22
N ALA A 29 10.04 0.31 -2.46
CA ALA A 29 9.55 1.60 -2.96
C ALA A 29 10.70 2.59 -3.19
N ARG A 30 11.83 2.46 -2.49
CA ARG A 30 13.04 3.27 -2.74
C ARG A 30 13.47 3.17 -4.21
N PHE A 31 13.41 1.98 -4.79
CA PHE A 31 13.77 1.74 -6.19
C PHE A 31 12.73 2.32 -7.15
N VAL A 32 11.45 2.16 -6.85
CA VAL A 32 10.34 2.51 -7.77
C VAL A 32 10.03 4.01 -7.75
N LEU A 33 10.16 4.64 -6.59
CA LEU A 33 9.93 6.08 -6.43
C LEU A 33 11.16 6.93 -6.80
N GLN A 34 12.27 6.30 -7.19
CA GLN A 34 13.53 6.95 -7.57
C GLN A 34 14.02 8.01 -6.57
N ARG A 35 13.62 7.88 -5.30
CA ARG A 35 14.01 8.78 -4.20
C ARG A 35 14.98 8.01 -3.31
N LEU A 36 16.19 8.54 -3.18
CA LEU A 36 17.28 7.93 -2.44
C LEU A 36 17.06 7.90 -0.93
N ASP A 37 16.20 8.77 -0.38
CA ASP A 37 16.06 8.92 1.06
C ASP A 37 14.61 8.75 1.53
N VAL A 38 14.37 7.61 2.19
CA VAL A 38 13.11 7.22 2.83
C VAL A 38 12.72 8.21 3.94
N LYS A 39 13.69 8.94 4.51
CA LYS A 39 13.50 9.97 5.54
C LYS A 39 12.87 11.26 5.00
N GLU A 40 12.87 11.47 3.67
CA GLU A 40 12.28 12.65 3.03
C GLU A 40 10.99 12.33 2.25
N LEU A 41 10.41 11.13 2.46
CA LEU A 41 9.11 10.79 1.90
C LEU A 41 8.07 11.79 2.41
N GLY A 42 7.54 12.61 1.50
CA GLY A 42 6.44 13.50 1.83
C GLY A 42 5.22 12.67 2.26
N HIS A 43 4.35 13.23 3.10
CA HIS A 43 3.15 12.57 3.61
C HIS A 43 2.30 11.88 2.50
N ALA A 44 2.24 12.50 1.33
CA ALA A 44 1.57 11.95 0.15
C ALA A 44 2.18 10.61 -0.31
N GLN A 45 3.51 10.47 -0.30
CA GLN A 45 4.19 9.24 -0.70
C GLN A 45 4.04 8.15 0.35
N GLU A 46 4.05 8.49 1.64
CA GLU A 46 3.73 7.54 2.72
C GLU A 46 2.32 6.95 2.53
N ILE A 47 1.33 7.80 2.29
CA ILE A 47 -0.04 7.36 2.00
C ILE A 47 -0.06 6.47 0.75
N LYS A 48 0.73 6.80 -0.27
CA LYS A 48 0.87 6.03 -1.50
C LYS A 48 1.39 4.61 -1.26
N ILE A 49 2.45 4.49 -0.45
CA ILE A 49 3.09 3.22 -0.14
C ILE A 49 2.15 2.37 0.72
N GLN A 50 1.53 2.97 1.73
CA GLN A 50 0.63 2.28 2.64
C GLN A 50 -0.67 1.86 1.95
N ASN A 51 -1.43 2.79 1.38
CA ASN A 51 -2.70 2.48 0.71
C ASN A 51 -2.50 1.74 -0.61
N GLY A 52 -1.57 2.20 -1.44
CA GLY A 52 -1.25 1.56 -2.72
C GLY A 52 -0.65 0.16 -2.54
N GLY A 53 0.13 -0.05 -1.47
CA GLY A 53 0.70 -1.35 -1.14
C GLY A 53 -0.36 -2.37 -0.76
N LEU A 54 -1.28 -2.00 0.13
CA LEU A 54 -2.38 -2.89 0.52
C LEU A 54 -3.38 -3.13 -0.62
N LEU A 55 -3.69 -2.12 -1.44
CA LEU A 55 -4.55 -2.27 -2.61
C LEU A 55 -3.90 -3.17 -3.67
N GLY A 56 -2.59 -3.01 -3.88
CA GLY A 56 -1.81 -3.86 -4.77
C GLY A 56 -1.85 -5.32 -4.31
N LEU A 57 -1.63 -5.55 -3.01
CA LEU A 57 -1.70 -6.89 -2.42
C LEU A 57 -3.10 -7.48 -2.56
N GLN A 58 -4.15 -6.74 -2.19
CA GLN A 58 -5.53 -7.18 -2.32
C GLN A 58 -5.90 -7.53 -3.77
N GLY A 59 -5.41 -6.77 -4.76
CA GLY A 59 -5.60 -7.07 -6.17
C GLY A 59 -4.92 -8.34 -6.66
N GLN A 60 -3.93 -8.87 -5.92
CA GLN A 60 -3.33 -10.18 -6.21
C GLN A 60 -4.13 -11.34 -5.61
N LEU A 61 -4.82 -11.09 -4.48
CA LEU A 61 -5.68 -12.09 -3.83
C LEU A 61 -7.05 -12.17 -4.51
N ASN A 62 -7.55 -11.03 -4.99
CA ASN A 62 -8.87 -10.91 -5.59
C ASN A 62 -8.77 -10.22 -6.94
N SER A 63 -9.25 -10.87 -8.00
CA SER A 63 -9.25 -10.28 -9.35
C SER A 63 -10.17 -9.06 -9.48
N LYS A 64 -11.05 -8.80 -8.50
CA LYS A 64 -11.81 -7.55 -8.41
C LYS A 64 -11.01 -6.53 -7.61
N THR A 65 -10.38 -5.59 -8.32
CA THR A 65 -9.70 -4.43 -7.73
C THR A 65 -10.72 -3.61 -6.93
N GLN A 66 -10.74 -3.77 -5.61
CA GLN A 66 -11.58 -2.92 -4.76
C GLN A 66 -10.87 -1.58 -4.54
N ASP A 67 -11.63 -0.48 -4.52
CA ASP A 67 -11.09 0.87 -4.27
C ASP A 67 -10.62 1.05 -2.82
N ARG A 68 -11.03 0.15 -1.91
CA ARG A 68 -10.74 0.24 -0.47
C ARG A 68 -10.51 -1.12 0.16
N VAL A 69 -9.48 -1.17 1.02
CA VAL A 69 -9.20 -2.33 1.87
C VAL A 69 -10.06 -2.24 3.12
N LYS A 70 -11.09 -3.09 3.20
CA LYS A 70 -12.00 -3.13 4.37
C LYS A 70 -11.37 -3.81 5.59
N ASN A 71 -10.51 -4.80 5.37
CA ASN A 71 -9.90 -5.56 6.45
C ASN A 71 -8.46 -5.95 6.09
N ILE A 72 -7.51 -5.25 6.72
CA ILE A 72 -6.07 -5.45 6.49
C ILE A 72 -5.66 -6.84 6.97
N ASP A 73 -6.22 -7.30 8.09
CA ASP A 73 -5.92 -8.62 8.64
C ASP A 73 -6.29 -9.75 7.69
N SER A 74 -7.50 -9.68 7.11
CA SER A 74 -7.95 -10.68 6.15
C SER A 74 -7.08 -10.67 4.90
N VAL A 75 -6.66 -9.49 4.41
CA VAL A 75 -5.77 -9.39 3.24
C VAL A 75 -4.39 -9.99 3.53
N ILE A 76 -3.76 -9.65 4.66
CA ILE A 76 -2.45 -10.21 5.02
C ILE A 76 -2.56 -11.73 5.23
N SER A 77 -3.59 -12.19 5.93
CA SER A 77 -3.78 -13.61 6.20
C SER A 77 -4.08 -14.42 4.93
N ASP A 78 -4.89 -13.91 4.00
CA ASP A 78 -5.11 -14.55 2.70
C ASP A 78 -3.84 -14.55 1.84
N ALA A 79 -3.08 -13.46 1.88
CA ALA A 79 -1.80 -13.39 1.18
C ALA A 79 -0.78 -14.38 1.73
N GLU A 80 -0.64 -14.49 3.05
CA GLU A 80 0.23 -15.51 3.65
C GLU A 80 -0.23 -16.93 3.33
N LYS A 81 -1.54 -17.19 3.19
CA LYS A 81 -2.01 -18.51 2.74
C LYS A 81 -1.61 -18.83 1.30
N ILE A 82 -1.57 -17.84 0.42
CA ILE A 82 -1.26 -18.02 -1.01
C ILE A 82 0.25 -18.01 -1.27
N PHE A 83 0.96 -17.06 -0.67
CA PHE A 83 2.40 -16.82 -0.88
C PHE A 83 3.28 -17.42 0.22
N GLN A 84 2.68 -18.10 1.20
CA GLN A 84 3.32 -18.74 2.37
C GLN A 84 3.93 -17.76 3.39
N SER A 85 4.61 -16.71 2.94
CA SER A 85 5.29 -15.71 3.78
C SER A 85 5.22 -14.32 3.16
N ILE A 86 5.35 -13.29 4.00
CA ILE A 86 5.39 -11.87 3.59
C ILE A 86 6.50 -11.61 2.57
N GLU A 87 7.68 -12.20 2.76
CA GLU A 87 8.84 -12.06 1.88
C GLU A 87 8.60 -12.55 0.45
N ASN A 88 7.67 -13.50 0.27
CA ASN A 88 7.30 -14.07 -1.02
C ASN A 88 6.16 -13.31 -1.71
N PHE A 89 5.68 -12.22 -1.11
CA PHE A 89 4.66 -11.42 -1.74
C PHE A 89 5.17 -10.88 -3.08
N PRO A 90 4.28 -10.70 -4.07
CA PRO A 90 4.66 -10.23 -5.39
C PRO A 90 4.94 -8.72 -5.36
N TYR A 91 6.01 -8.32 -4.65
CA TYR A 91 6.41 -6.92 -4.46
C TYR A 91 6.53 -6.19 -5.77
N SER A 92 7.05 -6.82 -6.83
CA SER A 92 7.10 -6.22 -8.17
C SER A 92 5.73 -5.78 -8.69
N LYS A 93 4.68 -6.59 -8.51
CA LYS A 93 3.29 -6.24 -8.89
C LYS A 93 2.70 -5.17 -7.97
N ILE A 94 2.97 -5.26 -6.67
CA ILE A 94 2.50 -4.28 -5.69
C ILE A 94 3.14 -2.91 -5.98
N MET A 95 4.43 -2.88 -6.31
CA MET A 95 5.16 -1.67 -6.68
C MET A 95 4.61 -1.03 -7.97
N GLN A 96 4.18 -1.82 -8.96
CA GLN A 96 3.48 -1.30 -10.13
C GLN A 96 2.20 -0.56 -9.73
N VAL A 97 1.43 -1.13 -8.79
CA VAL A 97 0.23 -0.47 -8.26
C VAL A 97 0.58 0.78 -7.47
N ILE A 98 1.60 0.77 -6.62
CA ILE A 98 2.06 1.96 -5.87
C ILE A 98 2.53 3.07 -6.83
N SER A 99 3.25 2.71 -7.89
CA SER A 99 3.69 3.66 -8.92
C SER A 99 2.49 4.28 -9.65
N ALA A 100 1.54 3.44 -10.07
CA ALA A 100 0.31 3.85 -10.75
C ALA A 100 -0.71 4.53 -9.83
N TYR A 101 -0.64 4.30 -8.52
CA TYR A 101 -1.55 4.89 -7.54
C TYR A 101 -1.44 6.39 -7.66
N ARG A 102 -2.55 7.09 -7.84
CA ARG A 102 -2.58 8.53 -7.75
C ARG A 102 -3.52 8.82 -6.60
N ILE A 103 -3.01 9.47 -5.54
CA ILE A 103 -3.87 10.14 -4.57
C ILE A 103 -4.71 11.07 -5.42
N ARG A 104 -5.98 10.72 -5.63
CA ARG A 104 -6.82 11.26 -6.71
C ARG A 104 -6.55 12.76 -6.86
N PRO A 105 -6.07 13.24 -8.04
CA PRO A 105 -6.08 14.66 -8.27
C PRO A 105 -7.54 15.14 -8.19
N LYS A 106 -7.71 16.23 -7.45
CA LYS A 106 -8.94 17.02 -7.25
C LYS A 106 -9.79 16.99 -8.53
N ARG A 107 -11.10 16.72 -8.38
CA ARG A 107 -12.11 16.87 -9.45
C ARG A 107 -11.75 18.09 -10.29
N VAL A 108 -11.38 17.89 -11.56
CA VAL A 108 -11.39 18.96 -12.55
C VAL A 108 -12.85 19.39 -12.70
N ARG A 109 -13.20 20.45 -11.96
CA ARG A 109 -14.47 21.13 -12.08
C ARG A 109 -14.30 22.11 -13.25
N GLY A 110 -14.90 21.76 -14.39
CA GLY A 110 -15.20 22.70 -15.47
C GLY A 110 -14.39 22.51 -16.75
N LYS A 111 -15.07 22.04 -17.79
CA LYS A 111 -15.29 22.86 -18.99
C LYS A 111 -16.66 22.51 -19.58
N LYS A 112 -17.59 23.45 -19.46
CA LYS A 112 -18.72 23.62 -20.38
C LYS A 112 -18.12 24.09 -21.70
N GLU A 113 -18.48 23.44 -22.80
CA GLU A 113 -18.51 24.05 -24.12
C GLU A 113 -19.84 23.66 -24.76
#